data_AF-A0A8I6Y1Q9-F1
#
_entry.id   AF-A0A8I6Y1Q9-F1
#
_cell.length_a   1.000
_cell.length_b   1.000
_cell.length_c   1.000
_cell.angle_alpha   90.00
_cell.angle_beta   90.00
_cell.angle_gamma   90.00
#
_symmetry.space_group_name_H-M   'P 1'
#
loop_
_entity.id
_entity.type
_entity.pdbx_description
1 polymer ?
#
loop_
_entity_poly.entity_id
_entity_poly.type
_entity_poly.pdbx_seq_one_letter_code
_entity_poly.pdbx_strand_id
1 'polypeptide(L)'
;MSTKHHAPIDHSKVKSAVSRWCGCLEQVYNAPPSGTNDVNWEKIAAPKYRDMPAYKGKPFAFEHCWVMLKNNEKWKVGDKEAPLKKGAFTLLDDEDDDEEERNKGRLDGTKKAKDNMRKDSKASSLREKIDHMVKSNELMVIMTVEAKKELAMKRSQEKEEKWHQIKESKLQKPAIEDKRAQAEETKALAKLIAEENKIMTMNCNEMNEITLEWHDLMRKGILERRRTAAISGGGGGGA
;
A
#
# COMPACT_ATOMS: atom_id res chain seq x y z
N MET A 1 8.98 -41.82 -2.51
CA MET A 1 9.75 -40.56 -2.43
C MET A 1 8.86 -39.52 -1.75
N SER A 2 9.39 -38.89 -0.70
CA SER A 2 8.66 -38.25 0.39
C SER A 2 7.61 -37.21 0.00
N THR A 3 6.38 -37.44 0.48
CA THR A 3 5.42 -36.38 0.78
C THR A 3 6.03 -35.47 1.85
N LYS A 4 6.45 -34.26 1.45
CA LYS A 4 6.88 -33.24 2.40
C LYS A 4 5.65 -32.82 3.20
N HIS A 5 5.52 -33.35 4.42
CA HIS A 5 4.63 -32.82 5.43
C HIS A 5 4.93 -31.32 5.58
N HIS A 6 4.01 -30.47 5.09
CA HIS A 6 4.04 -29.06 5.40
C HIS A 6 3.73 -28.96 6.89
N ALA A 7 4.76 -28.63 7.69
CA ALA A 7 4.60 -28.46 9.12
C ALA A 7 3.46 -27.46 9.39
N PRO A 8 2.63 -27.68 10.42
CA PRO A 8 1.58 -26.74 10.79
C PRO A 8 2.22 -25.36 10.96
N ILE A 9 1.75 -24.39 10.18
CA ILE A 9 2.22 -23.01 10.28
C ILE A 9 1.80 -22.52 11.67
N ASP A 10 2.76 -22.44 12.57
CA ASP A 10 2.54 -21.91 13.91
C ASP A 10 2.17 -20.43 13.80
N HIS A 11 0.87 -20.16 13.92
CA HIS A 11 0.29 -18.83 13.81
C HIS A 11 0.91 -17.85 14.81
N SER A 12 1.48 -18.31 15.93
CA SER A 12 2.17 -17.44 16.89
C SER A 12 3.51 -16.92 16.34
N LYS A 13 4.27 -17.77 15.63
CA LYS A 13 5.54 -17.40 14.99
C LYS A 13 5.32 -16.46 13.82
N VAL A 14 4.27 -16.69 13.02
CA VAL A 14 3.90 -15.79 11.92
C VAL A 14 3.51 -14.41 12.46
N LYS A 15 2.64 -14.35 13.48
CA LYS A 15 2.23 -13.07 14.10
C LYS A 15 3.42 -12.30 14.66
N SER A 16 4.32 -12.98 15.36
CA SER A 16 5.51 -12.35 15.95
C SER A 16 6.48 -11.83 14.88
N ALA A 17 6.72 -12.61 13.82
CA ALA A 17 7.58 -12.19 12.72
C ALA A 17 7.00 -11.01 11.92
N VAL A 18 5.71 -11.07 11.60
CA VAL A 18 5.00 -10.00 10.89
C VAL A 18 4.96 -8.72 11.74
N SER A 19 4.69 -8.81 13.04
CA SER A 19 4.68 -7.63 13.92
C SER A 19 6.03 -6.91 13.98
N ARG A 20 7.14 -7.66 13.99
CA ARG A 20 8.49 -7.08 13.98
C ARG A 20 8.81 -6.45 12.63
N TRP A 21 8.40 -7.10 11.53
CA TRP A 21 8.49 -6.55 10.19
C TRP A 21 7.70 -5.23 10.06
N CYS A 22 6.50 -5.15 10.62
CA CYS A 22 5.73 -3.90 10.71
C CYS A 22 6.52 -2.81 11.44
N GLY A 23 7.15 -3.13 12.58
CA GLY A 23 7.97 -2.18 13.33
C GLY A 23 9.18 -1.68 12.53
N CYS A 24 9.82 -2.54 11.72
CA CYS A 24 10.88 -2.11 10.81
C CYS A 24 10.35 -1.16 9.74
N LEU A 25 9.21 -1.47 9.12
CA LEU A 25 8.56 -0.60 8.12
C LEU A 25 8.15 0.75 8.71
N GLU A 26 7.58 0.75 9.92
CA GLU A 26 7.18 1.96 10.64
C GLU A 26 8.38 2.86 10.93
N GLN A 27 9.55 2.30 11.27
CA GLN A 27 10.78 3.09 11.41
C GLN A 27 11.21 3.74 10.09
N VAL A 28 11.04 3.07 8.95
CA VAL A 28 11.37 3.68 7.65
C VAL A 28 10.34 4.74 7.27
N TYR A 29 9.06 4.52 7.59
CA TYR A 29 7.98 5.47 7.33
C TYR A 29 8.15 6.76 8.15
N ASN A 30 8.49 6.62 9.44
CA ASN A 30 8.69 7.74 10.35
C ASN A 30 10.01 8.46 10.14
N ALA A 31 11.00 7.82 9.49
CA ALA A 31 12.28 8.42 9.14
C ALA A 31 12.72 8.03 7.71
N PRO A 32 12.11 8.64 6.68
CA PRO A 32 12.47 8.42 5.29
C PRO A 32 13.94 8.72 5.00
N PRO A 33 14.71 7.82 4.38
CA PRO A 33 15.97 8.21 3.78
C PRO A 33 15.70 9.15 2.60
N SER A 34 16.46 10.25 2.53
CA SER A 34 16.29 11.33 1.54
C SER A 34 16.27 10.78 0.11
N GLY A 35 15.29 11.20 -0.69
CA GLY A 35 15.14 10.82 -2.11
C GLY A 35 14.36 9.52 -2.38
N THR A 36 13.62 8.99 -1.41
CA THR A 36 12.91 7.70 -1.54
C THR A 36 11.43 7.87 -1.93
N ASN A 37 10.96 7.09 -2.92
CA ASN A 37 9.55 6.94 -3.32
C ASN A 37 8.90 5.75 -2.57
N ASP A 38 7.57 5.78 -2.41
CA ASP A 38 6.79 4.83 -1.61
C ASP A 38 6.94 3.35 -1.99
N VAL A 39 7.39 3.09 -3.21
CA VAL A 39 7.62 1.74 -3.73
C VAL A 39 8.87 1.09 -3.11
N ASN A 40 9.70 1.84 -2.39
CA ASN A 40 11.00 1.38 -1.89
C ASN A 40 11.03 1.04 -0.39
N TRP A 41 9.95 1.28 0.36
CA TRP A 41 9.92 1.09 1.82
C TRP A 41 10.27 -0.34 2.26
N GLU A 42 9.70 -1.35 1.60
CA GLU A 42 9.95 -2.77 1.91
C GLU A 42 11.40 -3.15 1.64
N LYS A 43 12.03 -2.58 0.60
CA LYS A 43 13.45 -2.79 0.27
C LYS A 43 14.40 -2.17 1.29
N ILE A 44 13.99 -1.07 1.92
CA ILE A 44 14.76 -0.39 2.97
C ILE A 44 14.53 -1.04 4.35
N ALA A 45 13.34 -1.61 4.59
CA ALA A 45 13.05 -2.36 5.81
C ALA A 45 13.72 -3.75 5.83
N ALA A 46 13.92 -4.36 4.67
CA ALA A 46 14.59 -5.66 4.52
C ALA A 46 15.98 -5.77 5.18
N PRO A 47 16.92 -4.83 5.00
CA PRO A 47 18.20 -4.84 5.72
C PRO A 47 18.00 -4.61 7.23
N LYS A 48 17.16 -3.65 7.63
CA LYS A 48 16.87 -3.38 9.06
C LYS A 48 16.32 -4.59 9.81
N TYR A 49 15.51 -5.42 9.14
CA TYR A 49 15.00 -6.67 9.71
C TYR A 49 16.10 -7.73 9.86
N ARG A 50 17.02 -7.82 8.89
CA ARG A 50 18.16 -8.75 8.96
C ARG A 50 19.13 -8.41 10.08
N ASP A 51 19.32 -7.11 10.32
CA ASP A 51 20.21 -6.58 11.35
C ASP A 51 19.63 -6.69 12.77
N MET A 52 18.37 -7.11 12.93
CA MET A 52 17.79 -7.35 14.26
C MET A 52 18.45 -8.55 14.95
N PRO A 53 18.84 -8.42 16.24
CA PRO A 53 19.53 -9.48 16.99
C PRO A 53 18.70 -10.77 17.11
N ALA A 54 17.37 -10.67 17.01
CA ALA A 54 16.46 -11.81 17.07
C ALA A 54 16.54 -12.75 15.85
N TYR A 55 17.07 -12.31 14.69
CA TYR A 55 17.03 -13.09 13.44
C TYR A 55 18.40 -13.48 12.87
N LYS A 56 19.51 -13.11 13.53
CA LYS A 56 20.87 -13.55 13.18
C LYS A 56 21.17 -13.44 11.66
N GLY A 57 20.76 -12.35 11.01
CA GLY A 57 20.98 -12.13 9.58
C GLY A 57 20.04 -12.87 8.62
N LYS A 58 19.03 -13.60 9.11
CA LYS A 58 18.09 -14.33 8.23
C LYS A 58 17.08 -13.37 7.57
N PRO A 59 16.78 -13.55 6.27
CA PRO A 59 15.78 -12.74 5.58
C PRO A 59 14.37 -13.02 6.12
N PHE A 60 13.45 -12.10 5.87
CA PHE A 60 12.06 -12.23 6.26
C PHE A 60 11.39 -13.40 5.51
N ALA A 61 11.15 -14.51 6.20
CA ALA A 61 10.65 -15.75 5.60
C ALA A 61 9.15 -15.74 5.26
N PHE A 62 8.41 -14.70 5.70
CA PHE A 62 6.96 -14.63 5.57
C PHE A 62 6.50 -13.48 4.65
N GLU A 63 7.31 -13.16 3.64
CA GLU A 63 7.00 -12.10 2.66
C GLU A 63 5.64 -12.31 1.99
N HIS A 64 5.34 -13.55 1.59
CA HIS A 64 4.05 -13.92 1.02
C HIS A 64 2.88 -13.65 1.99
N CYS A 65 3.04 -14.01 3.27
CA CYS A 65 2.03 -13.74 4.29
C CYS A 65 1.88 -12.24 4.55
N TRP A 66 2.97 -11.47 4.50
CA TRP A 66 2.93 -10.02 4.64
C TRP A 66 2.15 -9.36 3.50
N VAL A 67 2.36 -9.79 2.24
CA VAL A 67 1.61 -9.24 1.08
C VAL A 67 0.10 -9.44 1.25
N MET A 68 -0.33 -10.55 1.84
CA MET A 68 -1.75 -10.80 2.14
C MET A 68 -2.26 -10.01 3.36
N LEU A 69 -1.40 -9.72 4.33
CA LEU A 69 -1.78 -9.11 5.60
C LEU A 69 -1.67 -7.58 5.62
N LYS A 70 -0.79 -6.98 4.80
CA LYS A 70 -0.48 -5.53 4.83
C LYS A 70 -1.67 -4.61 4.56
N ASN A 71 -2.69 -5.12 3.89
CA ASN A 71 -3.92 -4.37 3.58
C ASN A 71 -5.01 -4.52 4.65
N ASN A 72 -4.85 -5.45 5.60
CA ASN A 72 -5.82 -5.65 6.69
C ASN A 72 -5.69 -4.54 7.73
N GLU A 73 -6.83 -4.02 8.19
CA GLU A 73 -6.92 -2.92 9.15
C GLU A 73 -6.17 -3.19 10.46
N LYS A 74 -6.13 -4.44 10.91
CA LYS A 74 -5.35 -4.89 12.08
C LYS A 74 -3.84 -4.63 11.98
N TRP A 75 -3.33 -4.51 10.76
CA TRP A 75 -1.90 -4.39 10.43
C TRP A 75 -1.56 -3.12 9.64
N LYS A 76 -2.56 -2.26 9.38
CA LYS A 76 -2.31 -0.92 8.90
C LYS A 76 -1.70 -0.12 10.06
N VAL A 77 -0.42 0.23 9.88
CA VAL A 77 0.32 1.09 10.78
C VAL A 77 -0.41 2.45 10.86
N GLY A 78 -0.74 2.88 12.08
CA GLY A 78 -1.19 4.24 12.39
C GLY A 78 -2.68 4.42 12.74
N ASP A 79 -3.11 3.86 13.87
CA ASP A 79 -3.92 4.62 14.85
C ASP A 79 -3.80 3.95 16.23
N LYS A 80 -2.68 4.21 16.91
CA LYS A 80 -2.52 3.94 18.35
C LYS A 80 -1.77 5.11 18.97
N GLU A 81 -2.56 6.08 19.41
CA GLU A 81 -2.42 6.78 20.68
C GLU A 81 -1.30 6.21 21.57
N ALA A 82 -0.25 7.00 21.78
CA ALA A 82 0.82 6.64 22.69
C ALA A 82 0.31 6.69 24.14
N PRO A 83 0.56 5.65 24.96
CA PRO A 83 0.19 5.62 26.39
C PRO A 83 0.93 6.68 27.21
N LEU A 84 0.21 7.39 28.07
CA LEU A 84 0.83 8.17 29.16
C LEU A 84 1.74 7.25 29.99
N LYS A 85 3.02 7.59 30.05
CA LYS A 85 4.01 6.97 30.93
C LYS A 85 3.55 7.11 32.39
N LYS A 86 3.22 5.99 33.02
CA LYS A 86 3.15 5.87 34.49
C LYS A 86 4.56 6.02 35.07
N GLY A 87 4.73 6.92 36.02
CA GLY A 87 5.94 7.03 36.82
C GLY A 87 5.85 8.17 37.82
N ALA A 88 5.17 7.97 38.95
CA ALA A 88 5.51 8.53 40.26
C ALA A 88 4.48 8.06 41.29
N PHE A 89 4.94 7.23 42.21
CA PHE A 89 4.24 6.69 43.36
C PHE A 89 4.91 7.31 44.60
N THR A 90 4.17 8.10 45.38
CA THR A 90 4.43 8.47 46.79
C THR A 90 3.03 8.77 47.35
N LEU A 91 2.37 7.87 48.06
CA LEU A 91 2.53 7.58 49.49
C LEU A 91 2.63 8.85 50.34
N LEU A 92 1.47 9.32 50.82
CA LEU A 92 1.32 9.90 52.15
C LEU A 92 -0.04 9.45 52.67
N ASP A 93 0.04 8.47 53.57
CA ASP A 93 -1.02 8.04 54.46
C ASP A 93 -0.69 8.62 55.84
N ASP A 94 -1.76 8.98 56.56
CA ASP A 94 -1.94 8.98 58.01
C ASP A 94 -1.41 10.07 58.98
N GLU A 95 -2.22 10.23 60.04
CA GLU A 95 -2.05 10.85 61.38
C GLU A 95 -2.12 12.38 61.54
N ASP A 96 -2.71 12.96 62.60
CA ASP A 96 -3.72 12.64 63.63
C ASP A 96 -4.02 14.02 64.30
N ASP A 97 -5.28 14.32 64.63
CA ASP A 97 -5.82 14.62 65.99
C ASP A 97 -5.17 15.78 66.79
N ASP A 98 -6.03 16.74 67.19
CA ASP A 98 -5.91 17.52 68.43
C ASP A 98 -7.21 18.33 68.68
N GLU A 99 -8.05 17.74 69.54
CA GLU A 99 -8.74 18.31 70.71
C GLU A 99 -9.51 19.67 70.66
N GLU A 100 -10.83 19.54 70.91
CA GLU A 100 -11.65 20.21 71.95
C GLU A 100 -11.63 21.76 72.04
N GLU A 101 -12.75 22.49 71.93
CA GLU A 101 -13.50 22.90 73.13
C GLU A 101 -14.88 23.54 72.79
N ARG A 102 -15.94 22.82 73.16
CA ARG A 102 -17.10 23.27 73.95
C ARG A 102 -17.53 24.75 73.87
N ASN A 103 -18.67 25.05 73.23
CA ASN A 103 -19.67 25.95 73.86
C ASN A 103 -21.10 25.74 73.34
N LYS A 104 -22.04 25.71 74.30
CA LYS A 104 -23.48 25.55 74.17
C LYS A 104 -24.12 26.84 73.65
N GLY A 105 -25.21 26.72 72.87
CA GLY A 105 -26.16 27.83 72.72
C GLY A 105 -26.96 27.81 71.42
N ARG A 106 -28.25 27.45 71.49
CA ARG A 106 -29.23 27.61 70.42
C ARG A 106 -29.33 29.08 70.00
N LEU A 107 -29.23 29.36 68.70
CA LEU A 107 -29.86 30.50 68.04
C LEU A 107 -30.42 30.08 66.68
N ASP A 108 -31.74 29.86 66.73
CA ASP A 108 -32.76 30.52 65.93
C ASP A 108 -32.75 30.39 64.39
N GLY A 109 -33.94 30.07 63.85
CA GLY A 109 -34.20 29.37 62.58
C GLY A 109 -33.93 30.13 61.28
N THR A 110 -33.25 31.28 61.31
CA THR A 110 -33.14 32.21 60.17
C THR A 110 -31.87 31.99 59.33
N LYS A 111 -30.90 31.20 59.80
CA LYS A 111 -29.64 30.89 59.07
C LYS A 111 -29.78 29.84 57.97
N LYS A 112 -30.72 28.89 58.09
CA LYS A 112 -30.84 27.75 57.16
C LYS A 112 -31.36 28.13 55.77
N ALA A 113 -32.22 29.14 55.67
CA ALA A 113 -32.74 29.61 54.37
C ALA A 113 -31.65 30.26 53.51
N LYS A 114 -30.79 31.11 54.10
CA LYS A 114 -29.68 31.76 53.40
C LYS A 114 -28.56 30.78 53.03
N ASP A 115 -28.30 29.80 53.89
CA ASP A 115 -27.33 28.74 53.61
C ASP A 115 -27.84 27.77 52.52
N ASN A 116 -29.14 27.44 52.52
CA ASN A 116 -29.78 26.66 51.46
C ASN A 116 -29.78 27.39 50.11
N MET A 117 -30.11 28.69 50.06
CA MET A 117 -29.98 29.48 48.81
C MET A 117 -28.54 29.54 48.29
N ARG A 118 -27.54 29.54 49.19
CA ARG A 118 -26.12 29.54 48.82
C ARG A 118 -25.65 28.16 48.34
N LYS A 119 -26.26 27.08 48.84
CA LYS A 119 -26.05 25.70 48.36
C LYS A 119 -26.74 25.47 47.02
N ASP A 120 -27.95 25.97 46.83
CA ASP A 120 -28.71 25.83 45.59
C ASP A 120 -28.11 26.64 44.43
N SER A 121 -27.64 27.86 44.69
CA SER A 121 -26.93 28.66 43.66
C SER A 121 -25.59 28.02 43.26
N LYS A 122 -24.84 27.45 44.21
CA LYS A 122 -23.64 26.66 43.92
C LYS A 122 -23.97 25.37 43.15
N ALA A 123 -25.06 24.69 43.50
CA ALA A 123 -25.51 23.49 42.78
C ALA A 123 -25.96 23.81 41.35
N SER A 124 -26.64 24.94 41.14
CA SER A 124 -27.05 25.41 39.80
C SER A 124 -25.83 25.72 38.92
N SER A 125 -24.86 26.47 39.44
CA SER A 125 -23.60 26.77 38.73
C SER A 125 -22.79 25.50 38.38
N LEU A 126 -22.83 24.49 39.25
CA LEU A 126 -22.13 23.22 39.03
C LEU A 126 -22.84 22.37 37.96
N ARG A 127 -24.18 22.37 37.93
CA ARG A 127 -24.96 21.73 36.86
C ARG A 127 -24.69 22.39 35.51
N GLU A 128 -24.64 23.71 35.45
CA GLU A 128 -24.39 24.47 34.21
C GLU A 128 -22.99 24.19 33.63
N LYS A 129 -21.96 24.05 34.50
CA LYS A 129 -20.62 23.61 34.11
C LYS A 129 -20.59 22.17 33.58
N ILE A 130 -21.35 21.26 34.20
CA ILE A 130 -21.49 19.87 33.73
C ILE A 130 -22.14 19.86 32.35
N ASP A 131 -23.22 20.62 32.15
CA ASP A 131 -23.92 20.73 30.87
C ASP A 131 -23.02 21.27 29.75
N HIS A 132 -22.24 22.31 30.04
CA HIS A 132 -21.26 22.84 29.10
C HIS A 132 -20.19 21.80 28.72
N MET A 133 -19.69 21.06 29.71
CA MET A 133 -18.69 20.00 29.47
C MET A 133 -19.26 18.85 28.64
N VAL A 134 -20.51 18.44 28.90
CA VAL A 134 -21.20 17.40 28.12
C VAL A 134 -21.37 17.85 26.67
N LYS A 135 -21.85 19.07 26.43
CA LYS A 135 -22.00 19.63 25.08
C LYS A 135 -20.67 19.73 24.34
N SER A 136 -19.62 20.17 25.03
CA SER A 136 -18.27 20.23 24.47
C SER A 136 -17.73 18.84 24.10
N ASN A 137 -17.99 17.82 24.94
CA ASN A 137 -17.59 16.45 24.65
C ASN A 137 -18.37 15.86 23.47
N GLU A 138 -19.68 16.13 23.40
CA GLU A 138 -20.54 15.68 22.31
C GLU A 138 -20.09 16.26 20.97
N LEU A 139 -19.76 17.56 20.93
CA LEU A 139 -19.22 18.21 19.74
C LEU A 139 -17.88 17.61 19.29
N MET A 140 -16.98 17.33 20.24
CA MET A 140 -15.70 16.67 19.95
C MET A 140 -15.89 15.25 19.38
N VAL A 141 -16.85 14.49 19.91
CA VAL A 141 -17.19 13.16 19.38
C VAL A 141 -17.74 13.26 17.96
N ILE A 142 -18.63 14.22 17.68
CA ILE A 142 -19.19 14.45 16.34
C ILE A 142 -18.06 14.77 15.34
N MET A 143 -17.21 15.75 15.65
CA MET A 143 -16.06 16.10 14.80
C MET A 143 -15.14 14.90 14.55
N THR A 144 -14.88 14.09 15.59
CA THR A 144 -14.01 12.91 15.46
C THR A 144 -14.63 11.85 14.56
N VAL A 145 -15.95 11.62 14.65
CA VAL A 145 -16.66 10.67 13.80
C VAL A 145 -16.70 11.16 12.35
N GLU A 146 -16.93 12.45 12.12
CA GLU A 146 -16.94 13.05 10.79
C GLU A 146 -15.56 12.96 10.13
N ALA A 147 -14.48 13.31 10.84
CA ALA A 147 -13.12 13.17 10.34
C ALA A 147 -12.77 11.71 9.97
N LYS A 148 -13.21 10.74 10.77
CA LYS A 148 -13.03 9.30 10.48
C LYS A 148 -13.81 8.87 9.23
N LYS A 149 -15.03 9.38 9.03
CA LYS A 149 -15.83 9.10 7.82
C LYS A 149 -15.17 9.67 6.57
N GLU A 150 -14.66 10.90 6.64
CA GLU A 150 -13.97 11.54 5.51
C GLU A 150 -12.70 10.77 5.11
N LEU A 151 -11.89 10.37 6.10
CA LEU A 151 -10.72 9.50 5.90
C LEU A 151 -11.09 8.16 5.25
N ALA A 152 -12.20 7.54 5.67
CA ALA A 152 -12.68 6.29 5.10
C ALA A 152 -13.14 6.46 3.65
N MET A 153 -13.86 7.55 3.35
CA MET A 153 -14.35 7.86 2.00
C MET A 153 -13.20 8.12 1.04
N LYS A 154 -12.21 8.93 1.44
CA LYS A 154 -11.00 9.21 0.64
C LYS A 154 -10.21 7.93 0.36
N ARG A 155 -10.04 7.07 1.37
CA ARG A 155 -9.41 5.74 1.20
C ARG A 155 -10.20 4.80 0.28
N SER A 156 -11.52 4.97 0.17
CA SER A 156 -12.35 4.18 -0.76
C SER A 156 -12.18 4.70 -2.19
N GLN A 157 -12.26 6.01 -2.39
CA GLN A 157 -12.05 6.66 -3.68
C GLN A 157 -10.68 6.35 -4.25
N GLU A 158 -9.61 6.48 -3.45
CA GLU A 158 -8.24 6.14 -3.90
C GLU A 158 -8.10 4.67 -4.33
N LYS A 159 -8.83 3.74 -3.70
CA LYS A 159 -8.81 2.32 -4.11
C LYS A 159 -9.54 2.12 -5.43
N GLU A 160 -10.68 2.76 -5.60
CA GLU A 160 -11.46 2.69 -6.85
C GLU A 160 -10.70 3.31 -8.01
N GLU A 161 -10.07 4.48 -7.81
CA GLU A 161 -9.22 5.14 -8.81
C GLU A 161 -8.01 4.26 -9.18
N LYS A 162 -7.29 3.71 -8.20
CA LYS A 162 -6.18 2.78 -8.45
C LYS A 162 -6.65 1.54 -9.20
N TRP A 163 -7.81 1.01 -8.85
CA TRP A 163 -8.38 -0.16 -9.53
C TRP A 163 -8.77 0.17 -10.98
N HIS A 164 -9.38 1.33 -11.22
CA HIS A 164 -9.68 1.83 -12.56
C HIS A 164 -8.41 2.03 -13.39
N GLN A 165 -7.37 2.66 -12.83
CA GLN A 165 -6.10 2.88 -13.51
C GLN A 165 -5.39 1.56 -13.86
N ILE A 166 -5.42 0.56 -12.97
CA ILE A 166 -4.89 -0.78 -13.26
C ILE A 166 -5.67 -1.43 -14.39
N LYS A 167 -7.01 -1.33 -14.37
CA LYS A 167 -7.87 -1.92 -15.40
C LYS A 167 -7.64 -1.27 -16.77
N GLU A 168 -7.56 0.04 -16.82
CA GLU A 168 -7.27 0.80 -18.04
C GLU A 168 -5.87 0.52 -18.57
N SER A 169 -4.85 0.51 -17.70
CA SER A 169 -3.47 0.17 -18.08
C SER A 169 -3.36 -1.25 -18.64
N LYS A 170 -4.08 -2.22 -18.04
CA LYS A 170 -4.14 -3.61 -18.56
C LYS A 170 -4.81 -3.69 -19.93
N LEU A 171 -5.76 -2.81 -20.23
CA LEU A 171 -6.45 -2.79 -21.52
C LEU A 171 -5.63 -2.07 -22.61
N GLN A 172 -4.90 -1.01 -22.26
CA GLN A 172 -4.11 -0.23 -23.21
C GLN A 172 -2.80 -0.91 -23.62
N LYS A 173 -2.16 -1.66 -22.71
CA LYS A 173 -0.90 -2.37 -22.98
C LYS A 173 -0.94 -3.33 -24.19
N PRO A 174 -1.91 -4.26 -24.31
CA PRO A 174 -1.93 -5.19 -25.44
C PRO A 174 -2.09 -4.45 -26.77
N ALA A 175 -2.93 -3.41 -26.85
CA ALA A 175 -3.11 -2.66 -28.08
C ALA A 175 -1.85 -1.89 -28.54
N ILE A 176 -1.03 -1.41 -27.60
CA ILE A 176 0.24 -0.76 -27.90
C ILE A 176 1.29 -1.79 -28.34
N GLU A 177 1.33 -2.94 -27.67
CA GLU A 177 2.24 -4.04 -27.98
C GLU A 177 1.94 -4.67 -29.34
N ASP A 178 0.65 -4.89 -29.66
CA ASP A 178 0.21 -5.39 -30.96
C ASP A 178 0.59 -4.43 -32.11
N LYS A 179 0.39 -3.11 -31.92
CA LYS A 179 0.82 -2.11 -32.91
C LYS A 179 2.34 -2.11 -33.10
N ARG A 180 3.09 -2.32 -32.02
CA ARG A 180 4.55 -2.41 -32.10
C ARG A 180 4.99 -3.69 -32.81
N ALA A 181 4.35 -4.82 -32.54
CA ALA A 181 4.61 -6.09 -33.22
C ALA A 181 4.33 -5.98 -34.72
N GLN A 182 3.19 -5.41 -35.12
CA GLN A 182 2.87 -5.16 -36.53
C GLN A 182 3.88 -4.21 -37.20
N ALA A 183 4.33 -3.16 -36.51
CA ALA A 183 5.35 -2.26 -37.03
C ALA A 183 6.72 -2.96 -37.19
N GLU A 184 7.05 -3.90 -36.31
CA GLU A 184 8.27 -4.69 -36.40
C GLU A 184 8.21 -5.73 -37.52
N GLU A 185 7.07 -6.41 -37.68
CA GLU A 185 6.82 -7.35 -38.77
C GLU A 185 6.88 -6.66 -40.14
N THR A 186 6.23 -5.51 -40.29
CA THR A 186 6.27 -4.73 -41.55
C THR A 186 7.69 -4.24 -41.86
N LYS A 187 8.43 -3.80 -40.84
CA LYS A 187 9.85 -3.42 -40.99
C LYS A 187 10.73 -4.61 -41.36
N ALA A 188 10.51 -5.77 -40.77
CA ALA A 188 11.25 -6.99 -41.08
C ALA A 188 10.96 -7.45 -42.50
N LEU A 189 9.69 -7.42 -42.92
CA LEU A 189 9.28 -7.75 -44.29
C LEU A 189 9.91 -6.78 -45.31
N ALA A 190 9.93 -5.49 -45.02
CA ALA A 190 10.57 -4.49 -45.89
C ALA A 190 12.07 -4.75 -46.08
N LYS A 191 12.78 -5.14 -45.00
CA LYS A 191 14.21 -5.52 -45.08
C LYS A 191 14.41 -6.78 -45.93
N LEU A 192 13.58 -7.80 -45.73
CA LEU A 192 13.62 -9.03 -46.51
C LEU A 192 13.41 -8.71 -48.00
N ILE A 193 12.40 -7.91 -48.34
CA ILE A 193 12.13 -7.51 -49.74
C ILE A 193 13.33 -6.74 -50.33
N ALA A 194 13.98 -5.87 -49.56
CA ALA A 194 15.15 -5.13 -50.01
C ALA A 194 16.35 -6.03 -50.29
N GLU A 195 16.63 -7.00 -49.41
CA GLU A 195 17.68 -8.01 -49.60
C GLU A 195 17.38 -8.91 -50.80
N GLU A 196 16.15 -9.38 -50.94
CA GLU A 196 15.73 -10.15 -52.12
C GLU A 196 15.87 -9.34 -53.41
N ASN A 197 15.51 -8.05 -53.40
CA ASN A 197 15.70 -7.18 -54.56
C ASN A 197 17.17 -7.03 -54.91
N LYS A 198 18.05 -6.91 -53.91
CA LYS A 198 19.51 -6.86 -54.12
C LYS A 198 20.02 -8.14 -54.78
N ILE A 199 19.53 -9.31 -54.35
CA ILE A 199 19.87 -10.59 -54.98
C ILE A 199 19.35 -10.59 -56.42
N MET A 200 18.09 -10.23 -56.67
CA MET A 200 17.52 -10.24 -58.03
C MET A 200 18.28 -9.35 -59.03
N THR A 201 18.85 -8.23 -58.58
CA THR A 201 19.52 -7.24 -59.44
C THR A 201 21.05 -7.33 -59.46
N MET A 202 21.66 -8.27 -58.74
CA MET A 202 23.11 -8.40 -58.67
C MET A 202 23.72 -8.81 -60.03
N ASN A 203 24.77 -8.10 -60.45
CA ASN A 203 25.49 -8.41 -61.68
C ASN A 203 26.24 -9.75 -61.56
N CYS A 204 26.11 -10.59 -62.58
CA CYS A 204 26.62 -11.95 -62.61
C CYS A 204 27.92 -12.11 -63.42
N ASN A 205 28.40 -11.06 -64.09
CA ASN A 205 29.47 -11.16 -65.09
C ASN A 205 30.84 -11.60 -64.53
N GLU A 206 31.09 -11.36 -63.24
CA GLU A 206 32.37 -11.68 -62.58
C GLU A 206 32.25 -12.89 -61.62
N MET A 207 31.11 -13.58 -61.61
CA MET A 207 30.85 -14.69 -60.69
C MET A 207 31.40 -16.00 -61.25
N ASN A 208 31.98 -16.84 -60.38
CA ASN A 208 32.36 -18.20 -60.75
C ASN A 208 31.12 -19.11 -60.88
N GLU A 209 31.29 -20.28 -61.51
CA GLU A 209 30.21 -21.23 -61.81
C GLU A 209 29.38 -21.62 -60.58
N ILE A 210 30.05 -21.94 -59.46
CA ILE A 210 29.38 -22.32 -58.21
C ILE A 210 28.53 -21.17 -57.65
N THR A 211 29.04 -19.93 -57.71
CA THR A 211 28.31 -18.76 -57.20
C THR A 211 27.14 -18.39 -58.11
N LEU A 212 27.28 -18.59 -59.42
CA LEU A 212 26.19 -18.42 -60.38
C LEU A 212 25.04 -19.40 -60.12
N GLU A 213 25.35 -20.69 -59.93
CA GLU A 213 24.33 -21.70 -59.62
C GLU A 213 23.58 -21.39 -58.32
N TRP A 214 24.30 -21.01 -57.26
CA TRP A 214 23.69 -20.59 -56.00
C TRP A 214 22.78 -19.37 -56.19
N HIS A 215 23.23 -18.39 -56.96
CA HIS A 215 22.47 -17.18 -57.22
C HIS A 215 21.18 -17.48 -58.01
N ASP A 216 21.25 -18.35 -59.01
CA ASP A 216 20.09 -18.82 -59.76
C ASP A 216 19.07 -19.54 -58.86
N LEU A 217 19.55 -20.39 -57.96
CA LEU A 217 18.71 -21.08 -56.99
C LEU A 217 18.00 -20.08 -56.07
N MET A 218 18.73 -19.08 -55.56
CA MET A 218 18.17 -18.04 -54.71
C MET A 218 17.12 -17.19 -55.42
N ARG A 219 17.37 -16.79 -56.68
CA ARG A 219 16.40 -16.04 -57.49
C ARG A 219 15.13 -16.85 -57.75
N LYS A 220 15.25 -18.14 -58.08
CA LYS A 220 14.09 -19.02 -58.26
C LYS A 220 13.26 -19.11 -56.97
N GLY A 221 13.90 -19.31 -55.82
CA GLY A 221 13.21 -19.35 -54.53
C GLY A 221 12.51 -18.03 -54.16
N ILE A 222 13.12 -16.88 -54.48
CA ILE A 222 12.50 -15.55 -54.31
C ILE A 222 11.26 -15.41 -55.18
N LEU A 223 11.34 -15.79 -56.46
CA LEU A 223 10.23 -15.71 -57.40
C LEU A 223 9.04 -16.59 -56.97
N GLU A 224 9.31 -17.79 -56.46
CA GLU A 224 8.28 -18.68 -55.92
C GLU A 224 7.58 -18.08 -54.70
N ARG A 225 8.34 -17.57 -53.71
CA ARG A 225 7.75 -16.91 -52.53
C ARG A 225 6.88 -15.71 -52.91
N ARG A 226 7.35 -14.87 -53.85
CA ARG A 226 6.58 -13.71 -54.34
C ARG A 226 5.33 -14.13 -55.08
N ARG A 227 5.40 -15.20 -55.89
CA ARG A 227 4.23 -15.78 -56.57
C ARG A 227 3.19 -16.26 -55.56
N THR A 228 3.61 -17.00 -54.52
CA THR A 228 2.70 -17.46 -53.48
C THR A 228 2.07 -16.31 -52.69
N ALA A 229 2.84 -15.25 -52.38
CA ALA A 229 2.31 -14.07 -51.70
C ALA A 229 1.31 -13.29 -52.57
N ALA A 230 1.57 -13.16 -53.87
CA ALA A 230 0.66 -12.50 -54.81
C ALA A 230 -0.68 -13.25 -54.96
N ILE A 231 -0.65 -14.59 -54.97
CA ILE A 231 -1.86 -15.42 -55.03
C ILE A 231 -2.66 -15.33 -53.72
N SER A 232 -1.98 -15.33 -52.56
CA SER A 232 -2.63 -15.21 -51.25
C SER A 232 -3.21 -13.82 -50.96
N GLY A 233 -2.69 -12.76 -51.60
CA GLY A 233 -3.15 -11.37 -51.41
C GLY A 233 -4.27 -10.91 -52.34
N GLY A 234 -4.65 -11.71 -53.36
CA GLY A 234 -5.58 -11.32 -54.42
C GLY A 234 -7.07 -11.63 -54.17
N GLY A 235 -7.44 -12.24 -53.04
CA GLY A 235 -8.80 -12.75 -52.77
C GLY A 235 -9.78 -11.77 -52.12
N GLY A 236 -9.61 -10.46 -52.31
CA GLY A 236 -10.41 -9.43 -51.62
C GLY A 236 -10.82 -8.28 -52.54
N GLY A 237 -11.56 -8.58 -53.61
CA GLY A 237 -12.07 -7.56 -54.51
C GLY A 237 -13.06 -8.15 -55.51
N GLY A 238 -14.34 -8.18 -55.14
CA GLY A 238 -15.42 -8.61 -56.02
C GLY A 238 -16.77 -8.38 -55.33
N ALA A 239 -17.29 -7.18 -55.53
CA ALA A 239 -18.71 -6.86 -55.36
C ALA A 239 -19.54 -7.57 -56.45
#